data_AF-A0A7C2I169-F1
#
_entry.id   AF-A0A7C2I169-F1
#
_cell.length_a   1.000
_cell.length_b   1.000
_cell.length_c   1.000
_cell.angle_alpha   90.00
_cell.angle_beta   90.00
_cell.angle_gamma   90.00
#
_symmetry.space_group_name_H-M   'P 1'
#
loop_
_entity.id
_entity.type
_entity.pdbx_description
1 polymer ?
#
loop_
_entity_poly.entity_id
_entity_poly.type
_entity_poly.pdbx_seq_one_letter_code
_entity_poly.pdbx_strand_id
1 'polypeptide(L)'
;MRLLSIVGVFVAALWSLSRGWGALRAALIAPAPEAVAWTALYAAVFTLAFIYLGFWVYAADRAAGKVVRTIGIYERVLRRREGRHA
;
A
#
# COMPACT_ATOMS: atom_id res chain seq x y z
N MET A 1 -12.12 -19.35 -10.02
CA MET A 1 -11.47 -18.12 -10.55
C MET A 1 -10.96 -17.20 -9.43
N ARG A 2 -11.78 -16.77 -8.45
CA ARG A 2 -11.34 -15.92 -7.32
C ARG A 2 -10.11 -16.43 -6.55
N LEU A 3 -10.02 -17.74 -6.30
CA LEU A 3 -8.89 -18.33 -5.57
C LEU A 3 -7.56 -18.17 -6.32
N LEU A 4 -7.56 -18.39 -7.64
CA LEU A 4 -6.38 -18.24 -8.50
C LEU A 4 -5.92 -16.77 -8.55
N SER A 5 -6.86 -15.82 -8.55
CA SER A 5 -6.54 -14.39 -8.46
C SER A 5 -5.91 -14.02 -7.12
N ILE A 6 -6.44 -14.54 -6.01
CA ILE A 6 -5.90 -14.29 -4.66
C ILE A 6 -4.49 -14.87 -4.55
N VAL A 7 -4.29 -16.12 -4.98
CA VAL A 7 -2.99 -16.78 -4.96
C VAL A 7 -2.00 -16.05 -5.88
N GLY A 8 -2.43 -15.62 -7.07
CA GLY A 8 -1.59 -14.85 -7.99
C GLY A 8 -1.13 -13.51 -7.39
N VAL A 9 -2.05 -12.77 -6.75
CA VAL A 9 -1.70 -11.52 -6.06
C VAL A 9 -0.77 -11.78 -4.87
N PHE A 10 -0.98 -12.86 -4.13
CA PHE A 10 -0.13 -13.23 -3.01
C PHE A 10 1.30 -13.60 -3.45
N VAL A 11 1.45 -14.39 -4.51
CA VAL A 11 2.75 -14.72 -5.09
C VAL A 11 3.44 -13.46 -5.60
N ALA A 12 2.72 -12.58 -6.29
CA ALA A 12 3.26 -11.30 -6.76
C ALA A 12 3.73 -10.39 -5.61
N ALA A 13 3.01 -10.39 -4.48
CA ALA A 13 3.39 -9.66 -3.28
C ALA A 13 4.68 -10.22 -2.65
N LEU A 14 4.77 -11.55 -2.48
CA LEU A 14 6.00 -12.20 -1.98
C LEU A 14 7.19 -11.95 -2.90
N TRP A 15 6.97 -12.01 -4.21
CA TRP A 15 8.01 -11.79 -5.20
C TRP A 15 8.49 -10.33 -5.18
N SER A 16 7.57 -9.38 -5.06
CA SER A 16 7.91 -7.95 -4.90
C SER A 16 8.64 -7.67 -3.60
N LEU A 17 8.29 -8.34 -2.51
CA LEU A 17 8.97 -8.20 -1.22
C LEU A 17 10.41 -8.73 -1.29
N SER A 18 10.62 -9.89 -1.90
CA SER A 18 11.95 -10.47 -2.12
C SER A 18 12.82 -9.56 -3.00
N ARG A 19 12.27 -9.04 -4.11
CA ARG A 19 12.96 -8.11 -5.02
C ARG A 19 13.26 -6.77 -4.36
N GLY A 20 12.31 -6.21 -3.63
CA GLY A 20 12.49 -4.95 -2.90
C GLY A 20 13.57 -5.06 -1.82
N TRP A 21 13.60 -6.17 -1.08
CA TRP A 21 14.65 -6.45 -0.11
C TRP A 21 16.04 -6.59 -0.77
N GLY A 22 16.10 -7.26 -1.93
CA GLY A 22 17.31 -7.36 -2.74
C GLY A 22 17.80 -6.00 -3.22
N ALA A 23 16.91 -5.13 -3.72
CA ALA A 23 17.23 -3.79 -4.17
C ALA A 23 17.76 -2.90 -3.03
N LEU A 24 17.11 -2.96 -1.85
CA LEU A 24 17.56 -2.23 -0.67
C LEU A 24 18.95 -2.69 -0.22
N ARG A 25 19.18 -4.00 -0.15
CA ARG A 25 20.48 -4.56 0.21
C ARG A 25 21.56 -4.16 -0.80
N ALA A 26 21.24 -4.17 -2.09
CA ALA A 26 22.15 -3.72 -3.14
C ALA A 26 22.50 -2.23 -2.98
N ALA A 27 21.50 -1.37 -2.74
CA ALA A 27 21.70 0.06 -2.52
C ALA A 27 22.55 0.37 -1.27
N LEU A 28 22.45 -0.46 -0.23
CA LEU A 28 23.22 -0.30 1.01
C LEU A 28 24.68 -0.77 0.90
N ILE A 29 24.95 -1.81 0.10
CA ILE A 29 26.31 -2.38 -0.03
C ILE A 29 27.10 -1.66 -1.13
N ALA A 30 26.46 -1.35 -2.26
CA ALA A 30 27.07 -0.66 -3.39
C ALA A 30 26.02 0.26 -4.02
N PRO A 31 25.97 1.55 -3.64
CA PRO A 31 24.96 2.49 -4.10
C PRO A 31 25.15 2.85 -5.58
N ALA A 32 24.70 1.95 -6.46
CA ALA A 32 24.54 2.21 -7.88
C ALA A 32 23.24 3.01 -8.11
N PRO A 33 23.22 3.98 -9.03
CA PRO A 33 22.04 4.79 -9.31
C PRO A 33 20.81 3.94 -9.70
N GLU A 34 21.03 2.81 -10.38
CA GLU A 34 19.98 1.85 -10.71
C GLU A 34 19.39 1.17 -9.47
N ALA A 35 20.22 0.77 -8.50
CA ALA A 35 19.77 0.18 -7.24
C ALA A 35 18.95 1.18 -6.39
N VAL A 36 19.34 2.47 -6.41
CA VAL A 36 18.60 3.55 -5.75
C VAL A 36 17.23 3.76 -6.43
N ALA A 37 17.17 3.79 -7.76
CA ALA A 37 15.93 3.95 -8.50
C ALA A 37 14.93 2.81 -8.23
N TRP A 38 15.40 1.57 -8.25
CA TRP A 38 14.56 0.40 -7.92
C TRP A 38 14.08 0.44 -6.47
N THR A 39 14.96 0.79 -5.53
CA THR A 39 14.59 0.91 -4.11
C THR A 39 13.52 1.98 -3.91
N ALA A 40 13.66 3.15 -4.55
CA ALA A 40 12.67 4.22 -4.48
C ALA A 40 11.31 3.79 -5.07
N LEU A 41 11.32 3.07 -6.20
CA LEU A 41 10.10 2.56 -6.82
C LEU A 41 9.38 1.56 -5.90
N TYR A 42 10.11 0.59 -5.35
CA TYR A 42 9.53 -0.38 -4.41
C TYR A 42 9.02 0.32 -3.14
N ALA A 43 9.79 1.27 -2.59
CA ALA A 43 9.35 2.05 -1.43
C ALA A 43 8.06 2.83 -1.70
N ALA A 44 7.92 3.44 -2.89
CA ALA A 44 6.70 4.12 -3.29
C ALA A 44 5.51 3.16 -3.39
N VAL A 45 5.69 1.99 -4.03
CA VAL A 45 4.65 0.95 -4.14
C VAL A 45 4.24 0.46 -2.76
N PHE A 46 5.19 0.16 -1.87
CA PHE A 46 4.88 -0.25 -0.50
C PHE A 46 4.13 0.83 0.27
N THR A 47 4.60 2.07 0.21
CA THR A 47 3.96 3.20 0.89
C THR A 47 2.51 3.37 0.42
N LEU A 48 2.27 3.33 -0.89
CA LEU A 48 0.92 3.40 -1.45
C LEU A 48 0.04 2.22 -1.02
N ALA A 49 0.59 1.01 -1.00
CA ALA A 49 -0.12 -0.18 -0.54
C ALA A 49 -0.52 -0.07 0.95
N PHE A 50 0.39 0.41 1.81
CA PHE A 50 0.10 0.64 3.22
C PHE A 50 -0.94 1.75 3.44
N ILE A 51 -0.85 2.86 2.69
CA ILE A 51 -1.86 3.93 2.74
C ILE A 51 -3.22 3.39 2.31
N TYR A 52 -3.27 2.60 1.24
CA TYR A 52 -4.51 2.00 0.75
C TYR A 52 -5.12 1.02 1.76
N LEU A 53 -4.29 0.16 2.36
CA LEU A 53 -4.73 -0.77 3.40
C LEU A 53 -5.24 -0.01 4.63
N GLY A 54 -4.48 1.00 5.10
CA GLY A 54 -4.86 1.86 6.21
C GLY A 54 -6.17 2.62 5.96
N PHE A 55 -6.41 3.06 4.73
CA PHE A 55 -7.68 3.67 4.35
C PHE A 55 -8.85 2.70 4.48
N TRP A 56 -8.70 1.45 4.03
CA TRP A 56 -9.76 0.43 4.17
C TRP A 56 -10.02 0.03 5.62
N VAL A 57 -8.97 -0.14 6.41
CA VAL A 57 -9.10 -0.40 7.86
C VAL A 57 -9.80 0.76 8.54
N TYR A 58 -9.39 2.00 8.26
CA TYR A 58 -10.04 3.21 8.78
C TYR A 58 -11.52 3.30 8.37
N ALA A 59 -11.84 2.99 7.11
CA ALA A 59 -13.22 2.98 6.63
C ALA A 59 -14.06 1.90 7.34
N ALA A 60 -13.50 0.71 7.58
CA ALA A 60 -14.15 -0.37 8.32
C ALA A 60 -14.37 0.00 9.79
N ASP A 61 -13.35 0.54 10.46
CA ASP A 61 -13.45 1.01 11.86
C ASP A 61 -14.47 2.15 12.00
N ARG A 62 -14.53 3.04 10.99
CA ARG A 62 -15.52 4.13 10.93
C ARG A 62 -16.94 3.58 10.80
N ALA A 63 -17.16 2.61 9.91
CA ALA A 63 -18.45 1.96 9.74
C ALA A 63 -18.88 1.19 11.00
N ALA A 64 -17.92 0.64 11.75
CA ALA A 64 -18.15 -0.03 13.04
C ALA A 64 -18.34 0.95 14.23
N GLY A 65 -18.26 2.27 14.02
CA GLY A 65 -18.40 3.27 15.07
C GLY A 65 -17.24 3.34 16.07
N LYS A 66 -16.08 2.74 15.75
CA LYS A 66 -14.93 2.61 16.66
C LYS A 66 -13.87 3.71 16.52
N VAL A 67 -14.08 4.70 15.65
CA VAL A 67 -13.10 5.75 15.38
C VAL A 67 -13.15 6.83 16.46
N VAL A 68 -12.15 6.81 17.36
CA VAL A 68 -11.97 7.82 18.43
C VAL A 68 -11.31 9.11 17.91
N ARG A 69 -10.48 9.02 16.87
CA ARG A 69 -9.77 10.17 16.26
C ARG A 69 -9.83 10.10 14.75
N THR A 70 -10.37 11.15 14.15
CA THR A 70 -10.58 11.23 12.70
C THR A 70 -9.28 11.62 11.97
N ILE A 71 -8.96 10.90 10.91
CA ILE A 71 -7.79 11.17 10.07
C ILE A 71 -8.28 12.00 8.87
N GLY A 72 -7.96 13.29 8.86
CA GLY A 72 -8.51 14.26 7.89
C GLY A 72 -8.25 13.91 6.42
N ILE A 73 -7.13 13.24 6.10
CA ILE A 73 -6.82 12.78 4.73
C ILE A 73 -7.84 11.73 4.28
N TYR A 74 -8.13 10.74 5.13
CA TYR A 74 -9.08 9.67 4.81
C TYR A 74 -10.52 10.18 4.78
N GLU A 75 -10.91 11.06 5.70
CA GLU A 75 -12.24 11.68 5.67
C GLU A 75 -12.51 12.45 4.38
N ARG A 76 -11.53 13.24 3.90
CA ARG A 76 -11.68 14.01 2.67
C ARG A 76 -11.91 13.09 1.47
N VAL A 77 -11.24 11.94 1.43
CA VAL A 77 -11.41 10.94 0.37
C VAL A 77 -12.77 10.24 0.47
N LEU A 78 -13.19 9.85 1.68
CA LEU A 78 -14.50 9.25 1.93
C LEU A 78 -15.66 10.18 1.56
N ARG A 79 -15.63 11.44 2.01
CA ARG A 79 -16.66 12.45 1.67
C ARG A 79 -16.77 12.69 0.15
N ARG A 80 -15.65 12.68 -0.58
CA ARG A 80 -15.63 12.77 -2.06
C ARG A 80 -16.16 11.52 -2.77
N ARG A 81 -16.21 10.36 -2.10
CA ARG A 81 -16.85 9.15 -2.62
C ARG A 81 -18.34 9.17 -2.34
N GLU A 82 -18.74 9.55 -1.13
CA GLU A 82 -20.15 9.65 -0.72
C GLU A 82 -20.92 10.67 -1.56
N GLY A 83 -20.35 11.86 -1.81
CA GLY A 83 -20.99 12.89 -2.66
C GLY A 83 -20.99 12.60 -4.18
N ARG A 84 -20.43 11.46 -4.63
CA ARG A 84 -20.48 11.01 -6.03
C ARG A 84 -21.56 9.97 -6.30
N HIS A 85 -22.18 9.46 -5.23
CA HIS A 85 -23.27 8.48 -5.26
C HIS A 85 -24.60 9.04 -4.72
N ALA A 86 -24.64 10.34 -4.42
CA ALA A 86 -25.85 11.12 -4.16
C ALA A 86 -26.21 11.91 -5.42
#